data_AF-A0A2N3AQD3-F1
#
_entry.id   AF-A0A2N3AQD3-F1
#
_cell.length_a   1.000
_cell.length_b   1.000
_cell.length_c   1.000
_cell.angle_alpha   90.00
_cell.angle_beta   90.00
_cell.angle_gamma   90.00
#
_symmetry.space_group_name_H-M   'P 1'
#
loop_
_entity.id
_entity.type
_entity.pdbx_description
1 polymer ?
#
loop_
_entity_poly.entity_id
_entity_poly.type
_entity_poly.pdbx_seq_one_letter_code
_entity_poly.pdbx_strand_id
1 'polypeptide(L)'
;MPCRLCLDDDYDNICPFCELVRFQTQEILNAYSSGEVTPDEMRFFVPELSFTFERDHRTRRLFNIAYEIVGKAIAMRNQEIFTKRRSSSIDMEVMTSPYMLPIKKVTALRNLSEERIREFDKVLSKARIARLEGETIYLEEMAQRLVSDISEGTDLSAESYQHEVKEMKGILCVILADTLIRKWLDGDKESGRPRKYVAYMKCLSRFMKKYWEEKQMPKEISIRNFFKPSDLQISSIQAEKTFAEDVLGLGPGQSNIIQSFREKPDGKIILLLKGPVVRFLERIRERWRERPRER
;
A
#
# COMPACT_ATOMS: atom_id res chain seq x y z
N MET A 1 -2.99 20.62 24.04
CA MET A 1 -2.64 19.18 23.89
C MET A 1 -2.11 18.99 22.47
N PRO A 2 -1.15 18.09 22.19
CA PRO A 2 -0.65 17.93 20.83
C PRO A 2 -1.64 17.18 19.93
N CYS A 3 -1.44 17.29 18.60
CA CYS A 3 -2.26 16.60 17.63
C CYS A 3 -2.27 15.08 17.90
N ARG A 4 -3.45 14.49 18.09
CA ARG A 4 -3.58 13.08 18.51
C ARG A 4 -2.92 12.07 17.59
N LEU A 5 -2.73 12.39 16.30
CA LEU A 5 -2.11 11.49 15.33
C LEU A 5 -0.63 11.78 15.07
N CYS A 6 -0.25 13.04 14.81
CA CYS A 6 1.13 13.41 14.50
C CYS A 6 1.92 14.02 15.68
N LEU A 7 1.31 14.11 16.87
CA LEU A 7 1.79 14.76 18.10
C LEU A 7 2.51 16.09 17.86
N ASP A 8 1.96 16.88 16.95
CA ASP A 8 2.38 18.25 16.66
C ASP A 8 1.76 19.17 17.72
N ASP A 9 2.58 19.87 18.51
CA ASP A 9 2.15 20.65 19.68
C ASP A 9 1.29 21.87 19.31
N ASP A 10 1.29 22.29 18.04
CA ASP A 10 0.54 23.44 17.51
C ASP A 10 -1.00 23.21 17.47
N TYR A 11 -1.52 22.02 17.85
CA TYR A 11 -2.92 21.66 17.64
C TYR A 11 -3.54 20.84 18.78
N ASP A 12 -4.68 21.29 19.32
CA ASP A 12 -5.41 20.64 20.42
C ASP A 12 -6.21 19.37 20.05
N ASN A 13 -6.23 19.00 18.77
CA ASN A 13 -6.89 17.78 18.25
C ASN A 13 -6.19 17.31 16.96
N ILE A 14 -6.80 16.42 16.18
CA ILE A 14 -6.30 16.02 14.85
C ILE A 14 -6.10 17.29 14.00
N CYS A 15 -4.86 17.53 13.57
CA CYS A 15 -4.54 18.70 12.75
C CYS A 15 -5.08 18.54 11.31
N PRO A 16 -5.29 19.64 10.56
CA PRO A 16 -5.89 19.60 9.22
C PRO A 16 -5.15 18.70 8.22
N PHE A 17 -3.82 18.58 8.36
CA PHE A 17 -3.05 17.67 7.52
C PHE A 17 -3.26 16.21 7.91
N CYS A 18 -3.43 15.89 9.20
CA CYS A 18 -3.78 14.54 9.63
C CYS A 18 -5.21 14.15 9.25
N GLU A 19 -6.14 15.11 9.18
CA GLU A 19 -7.46 14.87 8.59
C GLU A 19 -7.35 14.53 7.10
N LEU A 20 -6.52 15.29 6.36
CA LEU A 20 -6.20 14.98 4.97
C LEU A 20 -5.57 13.60 4.80
N VAL A 21 -4.64 13.20 5.67
CA VAL A 21 -4.08 11.84 5.66
C VAL A 21 -5.18 10.80 5.78
N ARG A 22 -6.08 10.93 6.77
CA ARG A 22 -7.19 9.98 6.98
C ARG A 22 -8.11 9.91 5.76
N PHE A 23 -8.40 11.06 5.15
CA PHE A 23 -9.20 11.10 3.93
C PHE A 23 -8.50 10.43 2.74
N GLN A 24 -7.23 10.72 2.52
CA GLN A 24 -6.44 10.07 1.47
C GLN A 24 -6.40 8.55 1.66
N THR A 25 -6.18 8.09 2.88
CA THR A 25 -6.24 6.66 3.24
C THR A 25 -7.60 6.07 2.91
N GLN A 26 -8.69 6.74 3.30
CA GLN A 26 -10.04 6.25 3.06
C GLN A 26 -10.40 6.25 1.57
N GLU A 27 -9.99 7.25 0.78
CA GLU A 27 -10.21 7.27 -0.67
C GLU A 27 -9.48 6.12 -1.38
N ILE A 28 -8.25 5.80 -0.95
CA ILE A 28 -7.55 4.61 -1.45
C ILE A 28 -8.35 3.34 -1.07
N LEU A 29 -8.72 3.19 0.20
CA LEU A 29 -9.47 2.01 0.63
C LEU A 29 -10.80 1.85 -0.11
N ASN A 30 -11.55 2.93 -0.29
CA ASN A 30 -12.81 2.93 -1.02
C ASN A 30 -12.62 2.49 -2.48
N ALA A 31 -11.57 2.98 -3.13
CA ALA A 31 -11.24 2.61 -4.51
C ALA A 31 -10.88 1.13 -4.68
N TYR A 32 -10.36 0.50 -3.62
CA TYR A 32 -10.07 -0.94 -3.61
C TYR A 32 -11.22 -1.77 -3.03
N SER A 33 -12.18 -1.21 -2.31
CA SER A 33 -13.29 -1.97 -1.71
C SER A 33 -14.62 -1.87 -2.46
N SER A 34 -14.76 -0.96 -3.42
CA SER A 34 -16.03 -0.68 -4.11
C SER A 34 -16.51 -1.81 -5.04
N GLY A 35 -15.65 -2.77 -5.37
CA GLY A 35 -15.94 -3.82 -6.36
C GLY A 35 -15.86 -3.34 -7.82
N GLU A 36 -15.59 -2.04 -8.03
CA GLU A 36 -15.33 -1.47 -9.34
C GLU A 36 -13.83 -1.58 -9.70
N VAL A 37 -13.52 -1.37 -10.99
CA VAL A 37 -12.13 -1.29 -11.45
C VAL A 37 -11.46 -0.12 -10.74
N THR A 38 -10.36 -0.41 -10.04
CA THR A 38 -9.62 0.60 -9.31
C THR A 38 -9.07 1.67 -10.27
N PRO A 39 -9.28 2.98 -10.02
CA PRO A 39 -8.79 4.06 -10.87
C PRO A 39 -7.28 4.01 -11.06
N ASP A 40 -6.80 4.33 -12.27
CA ASP A 40 -5.39 4.30 -12.62
C ASP A 40 -4.53 5.18 -11.70
N GLU A 41 -5.03 6.35 -11.28
CA GLU A 41 -4.27 7.21 -10.36
C GLU A 41 -3.97 6.52 -9.04
N MET A 42 -4.87 5.65 -8.57
CA MET A 42 -4.66 4.83 -7.38
C MET A 42 -3.75 3.66 -7.67
N ARG A 43 -4.01 2.89 -8.76
CA ARG A 43 -3.21 1.72 -9.14
C ARG A 43 -1.74 2.04 -9.34
N PHE A 44 -1.42 3.20 -9.93
CA PHE A 44 -0.03 3.61 -10.13
C PHE A 44 0.61 4.28 -8.90
N PHE A 45 -0.18 4.77 -7.95
CA PHE A 45 0.32 5.42 -6.74
C PHE A 45 0.55 4.44 -5.58
N VAL A 46 -0.39 3.51 -5.36
CA VAL A 46 -0.35 2.54 -4.27
C VAL A 46 0.95 1.71 -4.22
N PRO A 47 1.53 1.25 -5.34
CA PRO A 47 2.85 0.62 -5.38
C PRO A 47 3.94 1.42 -4.66
N GLU A 48 3.85 2.75 -4.71
CA GLU A 48 4.82 3.65 -4.09
C GLU A 48 4.71 3.68 -2.56
N LEU A 49 3.70 3.03 -1.98
CA LEU A 49 3.51 2.86 -0.53
C LEU A 49 4.07 1.54 0.01
N SER A 50 4.48 0.63 -0.88
CA SER A 50 4.92 -0.74 -0.53
C SER A 50 6.09 -0.80 0.45
N PHE A 51 6.92 0.25 0.50
CA PHE A 51 8.09 0.34 1.39
C PHE A 51 7.74 0.72 2.84
N THR A 52 6.56 1.29 3.08
CA THR A 52 6.23 2.01 4.32
C THR A 52 6.42 1.16 5.59
N PHE A 53 6.24 -0.16 5.45
CA PHE A 53 6.39 -1.13 6.53
C PHE A 53 7.42 -2.23 6.23
N GLU A 54 8.29 -2.07 5.23
CA GLU A 54 9.21 -3.14 4.79
C GLU A 54 10.16 -3.62 5.90
N ARG A 55 10.59 -2.69 6.77
CA ARG A 55 11.44 -2.98 7.93
C ARG A 55 10.65 -3.28 9.21
N ASP A 56 9.32 -3.25 9.16
CA ASP A 56 8.47 -3.44 10.33
C ASP A 56 8.12 -4.93 10.52
N HIS A 57 8.66 -5.53 11.58
CA HIS A 57 8.45 -6.95 11.87
C HIS A 57 6.98 -7.32 12.12
N ARG A 58 6.14 -6.36 12.52
CA ARG A 58 4.72 -6.58 12.82
C ARG A 58 3.92 -6.90 11.56
N THR A 59 4.40 -6.45 10.42
CA THR A 59 3.67 -6.42 9.14
C THR A 59 4.14 -7.54 8.21
N ARG A 60 5.37 -8.04 8.43
CA ARG A 60 5.94 -9.17 7.71
C ARG A 60 5.02 -10.38 7.69
N ARG A 61 4.29 -10.64 8.78
CA ARG A 61 3.34 -11.77 8.86
C ARG A 61 2.21 -11.64 7.85
N LEU A 62 1.64 -10.44 7.72
CA LEU A 62 0.56 -10.16 6.76
C LEU A 62 1.05 -10.34 5.32
N PHE A 63 2.22 -9.79 5.00
CA PHE A 63 2.82 -9.96 3.68
C PHE A 63 3.10 -11.43 3.38
N ASN A 64 3.69 -12.16 4.33
CA ASN A 64 3.99 -13.58 4.15
C ASN A 64 2.71 -14.38 3.85
N ILE A 65 1.62 -14.16 4.60
CA ILE A 65 0.36 -14.87 4.34
C ILE A 65 -0.18 -14.58 2.94
N ALA A 66 -0.20 -13.30 2.52
CA ALA A 66 -0.61 -12.95 1.17
C ALA A 66 0.27 -13.62 0.10
N TYR A 67 1.59 -13.61 0.28
CA TYR A 67 2.54 -14.27 -0.63
C TYR A 67 2.37 -15.77 -0.69
N GLU A 68 2.14 -16.44 0.44
CA GLU A 68 1.94 -17.89 0.47
C GLU A 68 0.64 -18.29 -0.24
N ILE A 69 -0.44 -17.52 -0.06
CA ILE A 69 -1.72 -17.75 -0.77
C ILE A 69 -1.52 -17.61 -2.29
N VAL A 70 -0.93 -16.50 -2.74
CA VAL A 70 -0.67 -16.25 -4.17
C VAL A 70 0.33 -17.27 -4.74
N GLY A 71 1.41 -17.54 -4.02
CA GLY A 71 2.42 -18.51 -4.43
C GLY A 71 1.86 -19.93 -4.54
N LYS A 72 0.97 -20.34 -3.62
CA LYS A 72 0.29 -21.64 -3.70
C LYS A 72 -0.64 -21.71 -4.90
N ALA A 73 -1.40 -20.64 -5.16
CA ALA A 73 -2.25 -20.54 -6.34
C ALA A 73 -1.44 -20.73 -7.64
N ILE A 74 -0.34 -20.00 -7.77
CA ILE A 74 0.58 -20.10 -8.92
C ILE A 74 1.11 -21.54 -9.06
N ALA A 75 1.59 -22.13 -7.96
CA ALA A 75 2.13 -23.49 -7.98
C ALA A 75 1.09 -24.54 -8.42
N MET A 76 -0.15 -24.45 -7.93
CA MET A 76 -1.24 -25.34 -8.34
C MET A 76 -1.60 -25.16 -9.81
N ARG A 77 -1.73 -23.91 -10.28
CA ARG A 77 -2.02 -23.61 -11.68
C ARG A 77 -0.92 -24.12 -12.63
N ASN A 78 0.34 -23.99 -12.24
CA ASN A 78 1.46 -24.53 -13.02
C ASN A 78 1.44 -26.06 -13.06
N GLN A 79 1.11 -26.72 -11.94
CA GLN A 79 0.93 -28.18 -11.90
C GLN A 79 -0.20 -28.62 -12.84
N GLU A 80 -1.34 -27.93 -12.84
CA GLU A 80 -2.48 -28.19 -13.73
C GLU A 80 -2.11 -28.05 -15.22
N ILE A 81 -1.42 -26.96 -15.58
CA ILE A 81 -0.97 -26.74 -16.96
C ILE A 81 -0.04 -27.88 -17.39
N PHE A 82 0.83 -28.34 -16.49
CA PHE A 82 1.76 -29.42 -16.77
C PHE A 82 1.08 -30.80 -16.87
N THR A 83 0.12 -31.12 -16.00
CA THR A 83 -0.64 -32.38 -16.06
C THR A 83 -1.56 -32.41 -17.28
N LYS A 84 -2.28 -31.31 -17.60
CA LYS A 84 -3.09 -31.21 -18.83
C LYS A 84 -2.27 -31.45 -20.10
N ARG A 85 -0.99 -31.04 -20.12
CA ARG A 85 -0.07 -31.32 -21.24
C ARG A 85 0.41 -32.77 -21.31
N ARG A 86 0.27 -33.56 -20.25
CA ARG A 86 0.79 -34.94 -20.13
C ARG A 86 -0.29 -36.03 -20.13
N SER A 87 -1.54 -35.74 -19.78
CA SER A 87 -2.60 -36.76 -19.62
C SER A 87 -3.72 -36.65 -20.67
N SER A 88 -4.01 -37.76 -21.34
CA SER A 88 -5.24 -37.97 -22.13
C SER A 88 -6.47 -38.06 -21.21
N SER A 89 -7.31 -37.02 -21.24
CA SER A 89 -8.77 -36.93 -20.98
C SER A 89 -9.51 -37.83 -19.97
N ILE A 90 -8.85 -38.59 -19.10
CA ILE A 90 -9.51 -39.52 -18.19
C ILE A 90 -8.89 -39.28 -16.81
N ASP A 91 -9.74 -38.94 -15.83
CA ASP A 91 -9.43 -38.61 -14.43
C ASP A 91 -8.95 -37.18 -14.12
N MET A 92 -9.60 -36.16 -14.69
CA MET A 92 -9.63 -34.86 -13.99
C MET A 92 -10.69 -34.94 -12.89
N GLU A 93 -10.28 -35.22 -11.65
CA GLU A 93 -11.06 -34.83 -10.48
C GLU A 93 -11.52 -33.38 -10.65
N VAL A 94 -12.81 -33.15 -10.40
CA VAL A 94 -13.50 -31.86 -10.58
C VAL A 94 -12.78 -30.81 -9.74
N MET A 95 -11.82 -30.11 -10.36
CA MET A 95 -11.18 -28.97 -9.75
C MET A 95 -12.17 -27.80 -9.79
N THR A 96 -12.70 -27.49 -8.61
CA THR A 96 -13.25 -26.18 -8.27
C THR A 96 -12.31 -25.10 -8.81
N SER A 97 -12.86 -24.12 -9.56
CA SER A 97 -12.25 -22.92 -10.16
C SER A 97 -10.74 -22.66 -9.87
N PRO A 98 -9.93 -22.23 -10.86
CA PRO A 98 -8.49 -21.93 -10.69
C PRO A 98 -8.20 -20.83 -9.64
N TYR A 99 -9.25 -20.19 -9.12
CA TYR A 99 -9.22 -19.17 -8.09
C TYR A 99 -9.75 -19.65 -6.74
N MET A 100 -9.80 -20.98 -6.52
CA MET A 100 -10.22 -21.60 -5.28
C MET A 100 -9.11 -22.47 -4.71
N LEU A 101 -8.79 -22.27 -3.44
CA LEU A 101 -7.75 -23.00 -2.72
C LEU A 101 -8.30 -23.57 -1.41
N PRO A 102 -8.26 -24.89 -1.20
CA PRO A 102 -8.54 -25.45 0.12
C PRO A 102 -7.53 -24.90 1.14
N ILE A 103 -8.01 -24.45 2.31
CA ILE A 103 -7.16 -23.87 3.37
C ILE A 103 -6.00 -24.80 3.75
N LYS A 104 -6.27 -26.11 3.79
CA LYS A 104 -5.29 -27.19 4.06
C LYS A 104 -4.10 -27.20 3.10
N LYS A 105 -4.29 -26.76 1.85
CA LYS A 105 -3.22 -26.68 0.84
C LYS A 105 -2.26 -25.52 1.10
N VAL A 106 -2.74 -24.45 1.74
CA VAL A 106 -1.93 -23.28 2.13
C VAL A 106 -1.21 -23.54 3.45
N THR A 107 -1.89 -24.11 4.45
CA THR A 107 -1.30 -24.40 5.77
C THR A 107 -0.14 -25.40 5.69
N ALA A 108 -0.17 -26.32 4.72
CA ALA A 108 0.86 -27.34 4.49
C ALA A 108 2.23 -26.81 4.04
N LEU A 109 2.35 -25.57 3.53
CA LEU A 109 3.62 -25.08 2.96
C LEU A 109 4.63 -24.61 4.01
N ARG A 110 4.18 -24.00 5.13
CA ARG A 110 5.07 -23.30 6.08
C ARG A 110 4.56 -23.21 7.53
N ASN A 111 3.80 -24.19 8.02
CA ASN A 111 3.21 -24.16 9.38
C ASN A 111 2.39 -22.89 9.66
N LEU A 112 1.63 -22.43 8.66
CA LEU A 112 0.60 -21.42 8.87
C LEU A 112 -0.60 -22.13 9.50
N SER A 113 -1.06 -21.70 10.68
CA SER A 113 -2.28 -22.24 11.27
C SER A 113 -3.51 -21.66 10.57
N GLU A 114 -4.60 -22.43 10.52
CA GLU A 114 -5.88 -21.95 9.99
C GLU A 114 -6.39 -20.73 10.78
N GLU A 115 -6.17 -20.71 12.09
CA GLU A 115 -6.48 -19.59 12.97
C GLU A 115 -5.82 -18.29 12.49
N ARG A 116 -4.55 -18.35 12.04
CA ARG A 116 -3.86 -17.18 11.48
C ARG A 116 -4.50 -16.73 10.17
N ILE A 117 -4.86 -17.64 9.28
CA ILE A 117 -5.53 -17.27 8.02
C ILE A 117 -6.86 -16.58 8.32
N ARG A 118 -7.63 -17.10 9.29
CA ARG A 118 -8.88 -16.51 9.76
C ARG A 118 -8.69 -15.13 10.41
N GLU A 119 -7.60 -14.93 11.16
CA GLU A 119 -7.25 -13.62 11.74
C GLU A 119 -7.07 -12.55 10.66
N PHE A 120 -6.47 -12.90 9.52
CA PHE A 120 -6.16 -11.96 8.45
C PHE A 120 -7.19 -11.89 7.33
N ASP A 121 -8.23 -12.72 7.34
CA ASP A 121 -9.26 -12.79 6.29
C ASP A 121 -9.86 -11.41 5.98
N LYS A 122 -10.26 -10.64 7.01
CA LYS A 122 -10.80 -9.28 6.82
C LYS A 122 -9.80 -8.34 6.12
N VAL A 123 -8.50 -8.50 6.37
CA VAL A 123 -7.45 -7.68 5.76
C VAL A 123 -7.22 -8.11 4.32
N LEU A 124 -7.14 -9.42 4.06
CA LEU A 124 -6.96 -9.99 2.72
C LEU A 124 -8.14 -9.70 1.80
N SER A 125 -9.35 -9.75 2.34
CA SER A 125 -10.59 -9.45 1.61
C SER A 125 -10.67 -7.96 1.27
N LYS A 126 -10.38 -7.08 2.23
CA LYS A 126 -10.28 -5.62 1.96
C LYS A 126 -9.19 -5.28 0.95
N ALA A 127 -8.10 -6.04 0.91
CA ALA A 127 -7.02 -5.88 -0.06
C ALA A 127 -7.36 -6.46 -1.44
N ARG A 128 -8.52 -7.12 -1.59
CA ARG A 128 -8.92 -7.90 -2.77
C ARG A 128 -7.88 -8.93 -3.18
N ILE A 129 -7.23 -9.54 -2.20
CA ILE A 129 -6.27 -10.63 -2.40
C ILE A 129 -7.00 -11.97 -2.26
N ALA A 130 -7.72 -12.17 -1.16
CA ALA A 130 -8.44 -13.41 -0.92
C ALA A 130 -9.58 -13.22 0.09
N ARG A 131 -10.62 -14.05 -0.01
CA ARG A 131 -11.67 -14.23 1.00
C ARG A 131 -11.79 -15.68 1.42
N LEU A 132 -12.08 -15.94 2.68
CA LEU A 132 -12.30 -17.27 3.22
C LEU A 132 -13.80 -17.55 3.38
N GLU A 133 -14.29 -18.62 2.75
CA GLU A 133 -15.63 -19.14 3.00
C GLU A 133 -15.54 -20.62 3.41
N GLY A 134 -15.89 -20.89 4.66
CA GLY A 134 -15.76 -22.24 5.26
C GLY A 134 -14.29 -22.67 5.36
N GLU A 135 -13.92 -23.69 4.57
CA GLU A 135 -12.55 -24.22 4.43
C GLU A 135 -11.89 -23.83 3.09
N THR A 136 -12.52 -22.94 2.31
CA THR A 136 -12.05 -22.58 0.98
C THR A 136 -11.65 -21.11 0.91
N ILE A 137 -10.43 -20.85 0.44
CA ILE A 137 -9.92 -19.53 0.13
C ILE A 137 -10.23 -19.24 -1.34
N TYR A 138 -11.01 -18.20 -1.58
CA TYR A 138 -11.28 -17.67 -2.92
C TYR A 138 -10.30 -16.53 -3.18
N LEU A 139 -9.56 -16.62 -4.28
CA LEU A 139 -8.70 -15.54 -4.74
C LEU A 139 -9.57 -14.42 -5.28
N GLU A 140 -9.23 -13.20 -4.91
CA GLU A 140 -9.89 -11.98 -5.35
C GLU A 140 -9.03 -11.29 -6.43
N GLU A 141 -9.56 -10.23 -7.06
CA GLU A 141 -8.99 -9.60 -8.27
C GLU A 141 -7.46 -9.44 -8.24
N MET A 142 -6.89 -8.91 -7.14
CA MET A 142 -5.44 -8.67 -7.04
C MET A 142 -4.63 -9.96 -7.18
N ALA A 143 -5.05 -11.02 -6.50
CA ALA A 143 -4.37 -12.32 -6.57
C ALA A 143 -4.65 -13.01 -7.91
N GLN A 144 -5.86 -12.84 -8.47
CA GLN A 144 -6.21 -13.42 -9.77
C GLN A 144 -5.34 -12.86 -10.91
N ARG A 145 -5.05 -11.55 -10.91
CA ARG A 145 -4.14 -10.93 -11.89
C ARG A 145 -2.73 -11.53 -11.82
N LEU A 146 -2.13 -11.54 -10.63
CA LEU A 146 -0.80 -12.14 -10.40
C LEU A 146 -0.73 -13.61 -10.82
N VAL A 147 -1.79 -14.39 -10.57
CA VAL A 147 -1.85 -15.81 -10.96
C VAL A 147 -2.03 -15.97 -12.47
N SER A 148 -2.74 -15.04 -13.12
CA SER A 148 -3.01 -15.08 -14.56
C SER A 148 -1.75 -14.73 -15.36
N ASP A 149 -1.01 -13.70 -14.96
CA ASP A 149 0.26 -13.28 -15.58
C ASP A 149 1.23 -14.45 -15.75
N ILE A 150 1.40 -15.27 -14.71
CA ILE A 150 2.29 -16.43 -14.76
C ILE A 150 1.78 -17.52 -15.70
N SER A 151 0.46 -17.74 -15.72
CA SER A 151 -0.13 -18.73 -16.60
C SER A 151 -0.04 -18.36 -18.08
N GLU A 152 0.08 -17.06 -18.37
CA GLU A 152 0.30 -16.50 -19.71
C GLU A 152 1.79 -16.52 -20.11
N GLY A 153 2.67 -16.99 -19.23
CA GLY A 153 4.10 -17.10 -19.48
C GLY A 153 4.89 -15.83 -19.19
N THR A 154 4.31 -14.87 -18.45
CA THR A 154 5.01 -13.66 -18.03
C THR A 154 6.16 -14.02 -17.08
N ASP A 155 7.33 -13.45 -17.33
CA ASP A 155 8.48 -13.60 -16.44
C ASP A 155 8.21 -12.91 -15.10
N LEU A 156 8.60 -13.55 -14.00
CA LEU A 156 8.60 -12.94 -12.67
C LEU A 156 9.43 -11.65 -12.62
N SER A 157 10.42 -11.49 -13.50
CA SER A 157 11.22 -10.28 -13.63
C SER A 157 10.55 -9.15 -14.42
N ALA A 158 9.43 -9.42 -15.09
CA ALA A 158 8.73 -8.44 -15.91
C ALA A 158 8.23 -7.25 -15.09
N GLU A 159 8.33 -6.05 -15.67
CA GLU A 159 7.93 -4.81 -15.01
C GLU A 159 6.44 -4.81 -14.63
N SER A 160 5.57 -5.38 -15.46
CA SER A 160 4.14 -5.55 -15.19
C SER A 160 3.90 -6.39 -13.93
N TYR A 161 4.51 -7.57 -13.86
CA TYR A 161 4.38 -8.45 -12.70
C TYR A 161 4.94 -7.79 -11.43
N GLN A 162 6.11 -7.17 -11.52
CA GLN A 162 6.71 -6.43 -10.39
C GLN A 162 5.85 -5.26 -9.94
N HIS A 163 5.15 -4.59 -10.87
CA HIS A 163 4.20 -3.54 -10.57
C HIS A 163 3.02 -4.09 -9.77
N GLU A 164 2.40 -5.20 -10.20
CA GLU A 164 1.28 -5.82 -9.48
C GLU A 164 1.68 -6.32 -8.09
N VAL A 165 2.87 -6.91 -7.94
CA VAL A 165 3.39 -7.32 -6.63
C VAL A 165 3.55 -6.11 -5.70
N LYS A 166 4.05 -4.99 -6.22
CA LYS A 166 4.17 -3.75 -5.44
C LYS A 166 2.80 -3.15 -5.13
N GLU A 167 1.84 -3.22 -6.05
CA GLU A 167 0.46 -2.78 -5.82
C GLU A 167 -0.16 -3.56 -4.65
N MET A 168 -0.05 -4.89 -4.67
CA MET A 168 -0.49 -5.76 -3.58
C MET A 168 0.18 -5.40 -2.25
N LYS A 169 1.50 -5.19 -2.23
CA LYS A 169 2.20 -4.73 -1.02
C LYS A 169 1.68 -3.37 -0.54
N GLY A 170 1.49 -2.45 -1.48
CA GLY A 170 1.04 -1.09 -1.22
C GLY A 170 -0.34 -1.06 -0.56
N ILE A 171 -1.31 -1.82 -1.07
CA ILE A 171 -2.66 -1.81 -0.50
C ILE A 171 -2.69 -2.46 0.90
N LEU A 172 -1.88 -3.50 1.13
CA LEU A 172 -1.69 -4.08 2.46
C LEU A 172 -1.09 -3.05 3.45
N CYS A 173 -0.12 -2.24 3.01
CA CYS A 173 0.40 -1.12 3.81
C CYS A 173 -0.71 -0.12 4.17
N VAL A 174 -1.59 0.22 3.24
CA VAL A 174 -2.68 1.19 3.46
C VAL A 174 -3.70 0.66 4.48
N ILE A 175 -4.14 -0.59 4.32
CA ILE A 175 -5.11 -1.20 5.25
C ILE A 175 -4.54 -1.31 6.66
N LEU A 176 -3.27 -1.68 6.76
CA LEU A 176 -2.60 -1.74 8.04
C LEU A 176 -2.44 -0.35 8.66
N ALA A 177 -2.07 0.65 7.87
CA ALA A 177 -1.98 2.02 8.34
C ALA A 177 -3.32 2.54 8.87
N ASP A 178 -4.42 2.32 8.15
CA ASP A 178 -5.77 2.66 8.62
C ASP A 178 -6.10 1.98 9.95
N THR A 179 -5.82 0.68 10.05
CA THR A 179 -6.06 -0.09 11.28
C THR A 179 -5.28 0.46 12.46
N LEU A 180 -3.98 0.74 12.28
CA LEU A 180 -3.12 1.29 13.32
C LEU A 180 -3.50 2.73 13.68
N ILE A 181 -3.94 3.54 12.71
CA ILE A 181 -4.46 4.89 12.96
C ILE A 181 -5.70 4.83 13.85
N ARG A 182 -6.68 3.98 13.52
CA ARG A 182 -7.93 3.84 14.30
C ARG A 182 -7.63 3.39 15.72
N LYS A 183 -6.91 2.27 15.88
CA LYS A 183 -6.49 1.75 17.20
C LYS A 183 -5.80 2.82 18.05
N TRP A 184 -4.85 3.54 17.46
CA TRP A 184 -4.14 4.62 18.15
C TRP A 184 -5.07 5.74 18.61
N LEU A 185 -6.00 6.17 17.74
CA LEU A 185 -6.98 7.21 18.08
C LEU A 185 -7.96 6.73 19.15
N ASP A 186 -8.30 5.44 19.18
CA ASP A 186 -9.16 4.81 20.18
C ASP A 186 -8.44 4.57 21.53
N GLY A 187 -7.14 4.86 21.62
CA GLY A 187 -6.35 4.81 22.85
C GLY A 187 -5.42 3.60 22.99
N ASP A 188 -5.37 2.70 22.01
CA ASP A 188 -4.41 1.58 21.99
C ASP A 188 -3.01 2.09 21.65
N LYS A 189 -2.23 2.33 22.70
CA LYS A 189 -0.83 2.77 22.60
C LYS A 189 0.13 1.60 22.35
N GLU A 190 -0.26 0.36 22.65
CA GLU A 190 0.60 -0.83 22.54
C GLU A 190 0.82 -1.21 21.08
N SER A 191 -0.24 -1.14 20.26
CA SER A 191 -0.14 -1.34 18.81
C SER A 191 0.77 -0.29 18.15
N GLY A 192 0.84 0.91 18.73
CA GLY A 192 1.59 2.04 18.22
C GLY A 192 1.02 2.63 16.93
N ARG A 193 1.45 3.86 16.59
CA ARG A 193 1.01 4.57 15.37
C ARG A 193 1.90 4.28 14.15
N PRO A 194 1.36 4.33 12.91
CA PRO A 194 2.14 4.10 11.69
C PRO A 194 2.90 5.38 11.29
N ARG A 195 3.97 5.70 12.02
CA ARG A 195 4.71 6.99 11.90
C ARG A 195 5.16 7.31 10.48
N LYS A 196 5.81 6.35 9.81
CA LYS A 196 6.32 6.54 8.44
C LYS A 196 5.21 6.85 7.46
N TYR A 197 4.12 6.08 7.51
CA TYR A 197 2.94 6.30 6.67
C TYR A 197 2.35 7.70 6.89
N VAL A 198 2.11 8.07 8.16
CA VAL A 198 1.52 9.36 8.50
C VAL A 198 2.43 10.51 8.06
N ALA A 199 3.74 10.43 8.29
CA ALA A 199 4.69 11.46 7.89
C ALA A 199 4.71 11.63 6.36
N TYR A 200 4.74 10.53 5.61
CA TYR A 200 4.71 10.55 4.15
C TYR A 200 3.40 11.16 3.61
N MET A 201 2.25 10.65 4.05
CA MET A 201 0.97 11.16 3.58
C MET A 201 0.77 12.64 3.99
N LYS A 202 1.25 13.05 5.17
CA LYS A 202 1.21 14.46 5.62
C LYS A 202 2.07 15.35 4.72
N CYS A 203 3.22 14.88 4.26
CA CYS A 203 4.06 15.58 3.27
C CYS A 203 3.30 15.81 1.95
N LEU A 204 2.62 14.77 1.45
CA LEU A 204 1.72 14.88 0.30
C LEU A 204 0.55 15.83 0.53
N SER A 205 -0.06 15.82 1.72
CA SER A 205 -1.13 16.76 2.07
C SER A 205 -0.64 18.22 2.05
N ARG A 206 0.58 18.49 2.51
CA ARG A 206 1.20 19.82 2.42
C ARG A 206 1.46 20.22 0.97
N PHE A 207 1.89 19.28 0.13
CA PHE A 207 2.08 19.51 -1.29
C PHE A 207 0.79 20.00 -1.93
N MET A 208 -0.26 19.22 -1.75
CA MET A 208 -1.57 19.51 -2.27
C MET A 208 -2.10 20.85 -1.74
N LYS A 209 -1.90 21.19 -0.47
CA LYS A 209 -2.32 22.47 0.11
C LYS A 209 -1.55 23.66 -0.47
N LYS A 210 -0.24 23.52 -0.69
CA LYS A 210 0.60 24.59 -1.26
C LYS A 210 0.15 24.95 -2.68
N TYR A 211 -0.18 23.93 -3.46
CA TYR A 211 -0.58 24.06 -4.87
C TYR A 211 -2.08 23.89 -5.05
N TRP A 212 -2.85 24.30 -4.04
CA TRP A 212 -4.29 24.06 -3.99
C TRP A 212 -5.04 24.81 -5.09
N GLU A 213 -4.66 26.06 -5.36
CA GLU A 213 -5.32 26.93 -6.36
C GLU A 213 -4.74 26.80 -7.77
N GLU A 214 -3.63 26.08 -7.94
CA GLU A 214 -2.99 25.95 -9.25
C GLU A 214 -3.80 25.04 -10.19
N LYS A 215 -3.90 25.42 -11.46
CA LYS A 215 -4.65 24.63 -12.46
C LYS A 215 -4.11 23.20 -12.57
N GLN A 216 -2.79 23.05 -12.61
CA GLN A 216 -2.09 21.77 -12.63
C GLN A 216 -1.02 21.77 -11.55
N MET A 217 -0.84 20.64 -10.87
CA MET A 217 0.18 20.55 -9.84
C MET A 217 1.58 20.44 -10.46
N PRO A 218 2.58 21.18 -9.95
CA PRO A 218 3.94 21.06 -10.45
C PRO A 218 4.53 19.70 -10.07
N LYS A 219 5.44 19.20 -10.90
CA LYS A 219 6.23 18.00 -10.55
C LYS A 219 7.42 18.33 -9.67
N GLU A 220 7.93 19.56 -9.75
CA GLU A 220 9.12 20.00 -9.03
C GLU A 220 8.77 20.58 -7.66
N ILE A 221 9.47 20.09 -6.63
CA ILE A 221 9.24 20.48 -5.24
C ILE A 221 10.57 20.88 -4.60
N SER A 222 10.61 22.02 -3.92
CA SER A 222 11.78 22.34 -3.08
C SER A 222 11.68 21.60 -1.77
N ILE A 223 12.76 20.98 -1.28
CA ILE A 223 12.74 20.27 0.02
C ILE A 223 12.35 21.21 1.17
N ARG A 224 12.78 22.48 1.12
CA ARG A 224 12.45 23.48 2.14
C ARG A 224 10.94 23.66 2.17
N ASN A 225 10.33 23.37 3.34
CA ASN A 225 8.90 23.42 3.69
C ASN A 225 8.07 22.14 3.52
N PHE A 226 8.64 21.04 3.03
CA PHE A 226 7.89 19.78 2.88
C PHE A 226 7.92 18.88 4.12
N PHE A 227 9.02 18.95 4.86
CA PHE A 227 9.24 18.22 6.10
C PHE A 227 9.39 19.20 7.25
N LYS A 228 8.61 19.00 8.32
CA LYS A 228 8.92 19.60 9.62
C LYS A 228 9.67 18.55 10.46
N PRO A 229 10.69 18.94 11.24
CA PRO A 229 11.33 18.04 12.21
C PRO A 229 10.30 17.35 13.14
N SER A 230 9.22 18.06 13.48
CA SER A 230 8.11 17.54 14.30
C SER A 230 7.33 16.38 13.66
N ASP A 231 7.38 16.19 12.34
CA ASP A 231 6.65 15.09 11.68
C ASP A 231 7.23 13.71 11.99
N LEU A 232 8.53 13.67 12.25
CA LEU A 232 9.25 12.44 12.53
C LEU A 232 9.30 12.14 14.02
N GLN A 233 9.21 13.18 14.86
CA GLN A 233 9.38 13.06 16.32
C GLN A 233 10.66 12.29 16.68
N ILE A 234 11.72 12.51 15.92
CA ILE A 234 13.04 11.97 16.21
C ILE A 234 13.96 13.17 16.37
N SER A 235 14.55 13.29 17.56
CA SER A 235 15.43 14.38 17.94
C SER A 235 16.86 14.12 17.44
N SER A 236 17.09 14.09 16.12
CA SER A 236 18.45 14.21 15.56
C SER A 236 18.49 14.49 14.06
N ILE A 237 19.52 15.22 13.62
CA ILE A 237 19.88 15.46 12.20
C ILE A 237 20.04 14.14 11.43
N GLN A 238 20.53 13.09 12.08
CA GLN A 238 20.71 11.77 11.48
C GLN A 238 19.39 11.11 11.10
N ALA A 239 18.34 11.31 11.90
CA ALA A 239 17.03 10.74 11.62
C ALA A 239 16.29 11.46 10.48
N GLU A 240 16.49 12.77 10.34
CA GLU A 240 16.01 13.52 9.18
C GLU A 240 16.68 13.03 7.90
N LYS A 241 18.00 12.77 7.95
CA LYS A 241 18.74 12.18 6.83
C LYS A 241 18.24 10.77 6.49
N THR A 242 18.08 9.88 7.46
CA THR A 242 17.55 8.52 7.22
C THR A 242 16.11 8.53 6.72
N PHE A 243 15.26 9.43 7.19
CA PHE A 243 13.90 9.54 6.67
C PHE A 243 13.87 10.17 5.27
N ALA A 244 14.70 11.19 5.01
CA ALA A 244 14.87 11.74 3.68
C ALA A 244 15.40 10.66 2.72
N GLU A 245 16.38 9.86 3.13
CA GLU A 245 16.84 8.68 2.38
C GLU A 245 15.70 7.67 2.17
N ASP A 246 14.92 7.35 3.21
CA ASP A 246 13.79 6.42 3.11
C ASP A 246 12.71 6.93 2.11
N VAL A 247 12.44 8.25 2.06
CA VAL A 247 11.41 8.86 1.18
C VAL A 247 11.94 9.16 -0.22
N LEU A 248 13.22 9.53 -0.35
CA LEU A 248 13.96 9.67 -1.61
C LEU A 248 14.29 8.33 -2.25
N GLY A 249 14.03 7.25 -1.53
CA GLY A 249 14.40 5.93 -1.91
C GLY A 249 15.74 5.52 -1.33
N LEU A 250 16.78 6.34 -1.37
CA LEU A 250 18.24 6.11 -1.18
C LEU A 250 18.83 4.95 -0.31
N GLY A 251 18.07 4.09 0.38
CA GLY A 251 18.50 2.80 0.97
C GLY A 251 18.10 1.55 0.17
N PRO A 252 18.39 0.31 0.60
CA PRO A 252 17.78 -0.88 -0.04
C PRO A 252 16.28 -0.97 0.33
N GLY A 253 15.39 -1.12 -0.65
CA GLY A 253 13.91 -1.16 -0.47
C GLY A 253 13.19 0.18 -0.72
N GLN A 254 13.46 0.83 -1.84
CA GLN A 254 13.26 2.28 -2.02
C GLN A 254 11.80 2.70 -2.21
N SER A 255 11.38 3.69 -1.40
CA SER A 255 10.31 4.63 -1.75
C SER A 255 10.52 5.22 -3.13
N ASN A 256 9.42 5.45 -3.83
CA ASN A 256 9.42 5.75 -5.24
C ASN A 256 8.52 6.96 -5.55
N ILE A 257 8.33 7.84 -4.59
CA ILE A 257 7.48 9.02 -4.78
C ILE A 257 8.23 10.06 -5.63
N ILE A 258 9.55 10.07 -5.48
CA ILE A 258 10.48 10.95 -6.15
C ILE A 258 11.10 10.19 -7.33
N GLN A 259 11.06 10.79 -8.51
CA GLN A 259 11.70 10.29 -9.72
C GLN A 259 13.19 10.61 -9.75
N SER A 260 13.56 11.84 -9.34
CA SER A 260 14.94 12.32 -9.35
C SER A 260 15.08 13.56 -8.46
N PHE A 261 16.31 14.01 -8.22
CA PHE A 261 16.60 15.29 -7.60
C PHE A 261 17.64 16.06 -8.41
N ARG A 262 17.62 17.39 -8.30
CA ARG A 262 18.65 18.28 -8.83
C ARG A 262 18.98 19.36 -7.84
N GLU A 263 20.25 19.71 -7.74
CA GLU A 263 20.71 20.88 -7.02
C GLU A 263 20.72 22.08 -7.97
N LYS A 264 20.10 23.18 -7.56
CA LYS A 264 20.16 24.45 -8.30
C LYS A 264 21.47 25.18 -7.96
N PRO A 265 21.94 26.11 -8.82
CA PRO A 265 23.15 26.89 -8.57
C PRO A 265 23.16 27.69 -7.25
N ASP A 266 21.99 27.95 -6.67
CA ASP A 266 21.81 28.60 -5.36
C ASP A 266 21.85 27.62 -4.18
N GLY A 267 22.29 26.38 -4.39
CA GLY A 267 22.37 25.31 -3.38
C GLY A 267 21.01 24.74 -2.98
N LYS A 268 19.91 25.10 -3.66
CA LYS A 268 18.58 24.55 -3.36
C LYS A 268 18.38 23.19 -4.02
N ILE A 269 18.06 22.18 -3.21
CA ILE A 269 17.66 20.87 -3.71
C ILE A 269 16.19 20.91 -4.15
N ILE A 270 15.97 20.52 -5.41
CA ILE A 270 14.65 20.31 -6.00
C ILE A 270 14.46 18.81 -6.21
N LEU A 271 13.35 18.28 -5.72
CA LEU A 271 12.91 16.91 -5.98
C LEU A 271 11.86 16.92 -7.09
N LEU A 272 11.89 15.92 -7.95
CA LEU A 272 10.90 15.70 -9.00
C LEU A 272 9.97 14.57 -8.57
N LEU A 273 8.69 14.87 -8.33
CA LEU A 273 7.67 13.86 -8.07
C LEU A 273 7.44 12.98 -9.30
N LYS A 274 7.21 11.69 -9.09
CA LYS A 274 6.76 10.79 -10.15
C LYS A 274 5.38 11.19 -10.66
N GLY A 275 5.15 10.98 -11.95
CA GLY A 275 3.85 11.23 -12.60
C GLY A 275 2.64 10.63 -11.87
N PRO A 276 2.68 9.33 -11.49
CA PRO A 276 1.63 8.71 -10.66
C PRO A 276 1.28 9.45 -9.39
N VAL A 277 2.27 10.00 -8.68
CA VAL A 277 2.06 10.74 -7.43
C VAL A 277 1.30 12.03 -7.69
N VAL A 278 1.69 12.77 -8.74
CA VAL A 278 1.01 14.03 -9.10
C VAL A 278 -0.44 13.76 -9.49
N ARG A 279 -0.69 12.74 -10.32
CA ARG A 279 -2.07 12.36 -10.69
C ARG A 279 -2.92 11.97 -9.48
N PHE A 280 -2.35 11.20 -8.56
CA PHE A 280 -3.01 10.86 -7.30
C PHE A 280 -3.36 12.12 -6.49
N LEU A 281 -2.43 13.06 -6.35
CA LEU A 281 -2.66 14.30 -5.60
C LEU A 281 -3.74 15.17 -6.25
N GLU A 282 -3.76 15.27 -7.57
CA GLU A 282 -4.80 15.98 -8.31
C GLU A 282 -6.18 15.35 -8.09
N ARG A 283 -6.28 14.02 -8.18
CA ARG A 283 -7.50 13.27 -7.87
C ARG A 283 -7.97 13.54 -6.44
N ILE A 284 -7.10 13.38 -5.45
CA ILE A 284 -7.45 13.63 -4.05
C ILE A 284 -7.92 15.07 -3.84
N ARG A 285 -7.26 16.05 -4.49
CA ARG A 285 -7.65 17.45 -4.41
C ARG A 285 -9.08 17.66 -4.90
N GLU A 286 -9.45 17.07 -6.03
CA GLU A 286 -10.81 17.12 -6.58
C GLU A 286 -11.82 16.48 -5.64
N ARG A 287 -11.54 15.25 -5.19
CA ARG A 287 -12.40 14.52 -4.23
C ARG A 287 -12.60 15.29 -2.92
N TRP A 288 -11.56 15.95 -2.42
CA TRP A 288 -11.66 16.78 -1.22
C TRP A 288 -12.47 18.07 -1.45
N ARG A 289 -12.53 18.59 -2.69
CA ARG A 289 -13.39 19.73 -3.03
C ARG A 289 -14.86 19.32 -3.09
N GLU A 290 -15.15 18.13 -3.61
CA GLU A 290 -16.50 17.56 -3.76
C GLU A 290 -17.14 17.13 -2.43
N ARG A 291 -16.34 16.92 -1.38
CA ARG A 291 -16.87 16.42 -0.10
C ARG A 291 -17.95 17.36 0.47
N PRO A 292 -19.01 16.80 1.08
CA PRO A 292 -19.96 17.59 1.85
C PRO A 292 -19.21 18.40 2.90
N ARG A 293 -19.38 19.73 2.88
CA ARG A 293 -18.90 20.60 3.95
C ARG A 293 -20.09 20.87 4.85
N GLU A 294 -20.03 20.44 6.11
CA GLU A 294 -20.93 20.97 7.14
C GLU A 294 -20.76 22.50 7.11
N ARG A 295 -21.86 23.20 6.80
CA ARG A 295 -21.97 24.66 6.84
C ARG A 295 -22.61 25.07 8.14
#